data_AF-A0A8J6NRH9-F1
#
_entry.id   AF-A0A8J6NRH9-F1
#
_cell.length_a   1.000
_cell.length_b   1.000
_cell.length_c   1.000
_cell.angle_alpha   90.00
_cell.angle_beta   90.00
_cell.angle_gamma   90.00
#
_symmetry.space_group_name_H-M   'P 1'
#
loop_
_entity.id
_entity.type
_entity.pdbx_description
1 polymer ?
#
loop_
_entity_poly.entity_id
_entity_poly.type
_entity_poly.pdbx_seq_one_letter_code
_entity_poly.pdbx_strand_id
1 'polypeptide(L)'
;MDIIEDFRKPTKSYIEKLKDPRWQKKRLEILKRDNWACQRCFDTDSTLHVHHRYYLKNHDPWDYTGDVLITLCEDCHNSEKKDRPLEDKLLLCYVNHHFLIHELKILSDGLRNAKFCHSKEIVLDTIKWILQDEYEQKLLIEKFFDNLPKIRGKK
;
A
#
# COMPACT_ATOMS: atom_id res chain seq x y z
N MET A 1 45.72 27.38 -14.71
CA MET A 1 45.67 26.59 -13.47
C MET A 1 44.79 27.41 -12.53
N ASP A 2 43.54 27.07 -12.28
CA ASP A 2 42.92 25.74 -12.24
C ASP A 2 41.45 25.78 -12.70
N ILE A 3 41.08 24.81 -13.54
CA ILE A 3 39.69 24.47 -13.83
C ILE A 3 39.24 23.57 -12.68
N ILE A 4 38.39 24.08 -11.80
CA ILE A 4 37.69 23.25 -10.82
C ILE A 4 36.66 22.44 -11.62
N GLU A 5 37.02 21.21 -11.99
CA GLU A 5 36.05 20.22 -12.45
C GLU A 5 35.12 19.87 -11.28
N ASP A 6 33.86 20.33 -11.35
CA ASP A 6 32.78 19.85 -10.49
C ASP A 6 32.54 18.37 -10.80
N PHE A 7 33.29 17.49 -10.11
CA PHE A 7 33.15 16.03 -10.15
C PHE A 7 31.82 15.60 -9.50
N ARG A 8 30.69 16.01 -10.07
CA ARG A 8 29.41 15.35 -9.80
C ARG A 8 29.45 13.97 -10.43
N LYS A 9 29.78 12.97 -9.62
CA LYS A 9 29.65 11.56 -10.01
C LYS A 9 28.24 11.33 -10.56
N PRO A 10 28.09 10.69 -11.73
CA PRO A 10 26.76 10.40 -12.28
C PRO A 10 25.97 9.58 -11.28
N THR A 11 24.74 10.03 -11.01
CA THR A 11 23.83 9.31 -10.12
C THR A 11 23.43 8.00 -10.80
N LYS A 12 23.67 6.88 -10.12
CA LYS A 12 23.28 5.55 -10.61
C LYS A 12 21.80 5.53 -10.97
N SER A 13 21.47 4.88 -12.07
CA SER A 13 20.09 4.58 -12.42
C SER A 13 19.43 3.72 -11.32
N TYR A 14 18.11 3.78 -11.21
CA TYR A 14 17.40 3.02 -10.18
C TYR A 14 17.69 1.51 -10.27
N ILE A 15 17.76 0.96 -11.49
CA ILE A 15 18.09 -0.44 -11.77
C ILE A 15 19.49 -0.81 -11.27
N GLU A 16 20.48 0.08 -11.43
CA GLU A 16 21.82 -0.16 -10.91
C GLU A 16 21.87 -0.14 -9.38
N LYS A 17 21.05 0.69 -8.73
CA LYS A 17 20.91 0.68 -7.26
C LYS A 17 20.37 -0.66 -6.75
N LEU A 18 19.54 -1.37 -7.53
CA LEU A 18 19.09 -2.71 -7.19
C LEU A 18 20.22 -3.75 -7.22
N LYS A 19 21.42 -3.42 -7.71
CA LYS A 19 22.61 -4.30 -7.60
C LYS A 19 23.45 -4.00 -6.35
N ASP A 20 23.13 -2.94 -5.61
CA ASP A 20 23.87 -2.52 -4.42
C ASP A 20 23.71 -3.55 -3.28
N PRO A 21 24.79 -3.90 -2.54
CA PRO A 21 24.73 -4.83 -1.42
C PRO A 21 23.69 -4.46 -0.36
N ARG A 22 23.41 -3.17 -0.14
CA ARG A 22 22.39 -2.71 0.81
C ARG A 22 21.00 -3.15 0.39
N TRP A 23 20.68 -3.01 -0.91
CA TRP A 23 19.42 -3.53 -1.44
C TRP A 23 19.37 -5.05 -1.37
N GLN A 24 20.44 -5.74 -1.75
CA GLN A 24 20.46 -7.21 -1.74
C GLN A 24 20.23 -7.77 -0.32
N LYS A 25 20.83 -7.14 0.70
CA LYS A 25 20.57 -7.47 2.11
C LYS A 25 19.10 -7.24 2.47
N LYS A 26 18.56 -6.04 2.21
CA LYS A 26 17.16 -5.70 2.50
C LYS A 26 16.19 -6.64 1.77
N ARG A 27 16.47 -6.96 0.51
CA ARG A 27 15.69 -7.89 -0.32
C ARG A 27 15.59 -9.27 0.36
N LEU A 28 16.70 -9.82 0.82
CA LEU A 28 16.73 -11.11 1.51
C LEU A 28 15.96 -11.07 2.85
N GLU A 29 16.05 -9.97 3.60
CA GLU A 29 15.28 -9.78 4.84
C GLU A 29 13.77 -9.84 4.57
N ILE A 30 13.30 -9.20 3.50
CA ILE A 30 11.88 -9.19 3.12
C ILE A 30 11.43 -10.56 2.59
N LEU A 31 12.21 -11.21 1.73
CA LEU A 31 11.90 -12.57 1.25
C LEU A 31 11.80 -13.56 2.42
N LYS A 32 12.71 -13.45 3.39
CA LYS A 32 12.68 -14.28 4.60
C LYS A 32 11.45 -13.99 5.46
N ARG A 33 11.10 -12.71 5.68
CA ARG A 33 9.88 -12.32 6.42
C ARG A 33 8.63 -12.92 5.78
N ASP A 34 8.60 -12.94 4.46
CA ASP A 34 7.48 -13.40 3.65
C ASP A 34 7.53 -14.92 3.36
N ASN A 35 8.34 -15.68 4.13
CA ASN A 35 8.50 -17.12 4.00
C ASN A 35 8.80 -17.62 2.58
N TRP A 36 9.52 -16.81 1.78
CA TRP A 36 9.83 -17.13 0.38
C TRP A 36 8.58 -17.51 -0.42
N ALA A 37 7.47 -16.82 -0.15
CA ALA A 37 6.20 -17.00 -0.86
C ALA A 37 5.67 -15.65 -1.35
N CYS A 38 5.00 -15.68 -2.50
CA CYS A 38 4.20 -14.55 -2.97
C CYS A 38 3.14 -14.19 -1.92
N GLN A 39 3.10 -12.94 -1.47
CA GLN A 39 2.14 -12.50 -0.46
C GLN A 39 0.74 -12.17 -1.04
N ARG A 40 0.54 -12.42 -2.35
CA ARG A 40 -0.75 -12.25 -3.02
C ARG A 40 -1.40 -13.58 -3.40
N CYS A 41 -0.64 -14.53 -3.94
CA CYS A 41 -1.16 -15.83 -4.39
C CYS A 41 -0.53 -17.04 -3.69
N PHE A 42 0.37 -16.82 -2.73
CA PHE A 42 1.07 -17.86 -1.96
C PHE A 42 2.00 -18.78 -2.76
N ASP A 43 2.23 -18.48 -4.04
CA ASP A 43 3.18 -19.21 -4.88
C ASP A 43 4.61 -19.16 -4.34
N THR A 44 5.27 -20.32 -4.32
CA THR A 44 6.66 -20.53 -3.87
C THR A 44 7.59 -20.95 -5.00
N ASP A 45 7.06 -21.24 -6.19
CA ASP A 45 7.82 -21.90 -7.26
C ASP A 45 8.32 -20.90 -8.31
N SER A 46 7.54 -19.85 -8.60
CA SER A 46 7.93 -18.82 -9.56
C SER A 46 9.01 -17.88 -9.02
N THR A 47 9.66 -17.15 -9.93
CA THR A 47 10.61 -16.08 -9.57
C THR A 47 9.95 -15.04 -8.65
N LEU A 48 10.57 -14.79 -7.50
CA LEU A 48 10.10 -13.81 -6.51
C LEU A 48 10.83 -12.47 -6.62
N HIS A 49 10.06 -11.40 -6.53
CA HIS A 49 10.52 -10.01 -6.48
C HIS A 49 10.03 -9.32 -5.21
N VAL A 50 10.86 -8.40 -4.69
CA VAL A 50 10.41 -7.47 -3.64
C VAL A 50 9.93 -6.20 -4.34
N HIS A 51 8.66 -5.88 -4.13
CA HIS A 51 7.97 -4.74 -4.70
C HIS A 51 7.84 -3.61 -3.68
N HIS A 52 8.20 -2.39 -4.09
CA HIS A 52 7.88 -1.16 -3.36
C HIS A 52 6.44 -0.75 -3.64
N ARG A 53 5.62 -0.64 -2.60
CA ARG A 53 4.20 -0.21 -2.73
C ARG A 53 4.07 1.24 -3.23
N TYR A 54 5.09 2.06 -3.01
CA TYR A 54 5.18 3.42 -3.53
C TYR A 54 6.65 3.83 -3.67
N TYR A 55 6.89 4.88 -4.44
CA TYR A 55 8.22 5.45 -4.66
C TYR A 55 8.23 6.91 -4.20
N LEU A 56 9.13 7.24 -3.30
CA LEU A 56 9.44 8.61 -2.90
C LEU A 56 10.61 9.15 -3.71
N LYS A 57 10.51 10.42 -4.11
CA LYS A 57 11.61 11.11 -4.77
C LYS A 57 12.83 11.14 -3.83
N ASN A 58 14.02 10.99 -4.41
CA ASN A 58 15.31 11.01 -3.70
C ASN A 58 15.51 9.94 -2.61
N HIS A 59 14.73 8.85 -2.63
CA HIS A 59 14.97 7.70 -1.76
C HIS A 59 15.67 6.57 -2.52
N ASP A 60 16.62 5.91 -1.87
CA ASP A 60 17.24 4.70 -2.40
C ASP A 60 16.39 3.46 -2.06
N PRO A 61 16.53 2.35 -2.81
CA PRO A 61 15.69 1.16 -2.63
C PRO A 61 15.69 0.59 -1.20
N TRP A 62 16.78 0.75 -0.45
CA TRP A 62 16.96 0.23 0.92
C TRP A 62 16.49 1.19 2.03
N ASP A 63 16.17 2.45 1.72
CA ASP A 63 15.77 3.45 2.73
C ASP A 63 14.34 3.23 3.24
N TYR A 64 13.55 2.42 2.54
CA TYR A 64 12.17 2.13 2.89
C TYR A 64 12.07 1.19 4.09
N THR A 65 11.08 1.43 4.94
CA THR A 65 10.70 0.52 6.02
C THR A 65 10.13 -0.78 5.46
N GLY A 66 10.16 -1.86 6.24
CA GLY A 66 9.78 -3.18 5.74
C GLY A 66 8.29 -3.28 5.36
N ASP A 67 7.41 -2.56 6.04
CA ASP A 67 5.95 -2.57 5.86
C ASP A 67 5.50 -2.11 4.47
N VAL A 68 6.30 -1.32 3.77
CA VAL A 68 6.01 -0.83 2.41
C VAL A 68 6.67 -1.68 1.32
N LEU A 69 7.37 -2.75 1.72
CA LEU A 69 7.96 -3.75 0.85
C LEU A 69 7.18 -5.06 0.95
N ILE A 70 6.93 -5.71 -0.18
CA ILE A 70 6.18 -6.97 -0.26
C ILE A 70 6.81 -7.93 -1.27
N THR A 71 6.88 -9.21 -0.93
CA THR A 71 7.28 -10.26 -1.87
C THR A 71 6.12 -10.65 -2.77
N LEU A 72 6.34 -10.61 -4.09
CA LEU A 72 5.38 -11.05 -5.11
C LEU A 72 6.08 -11.98 -6.11
N CYS A 73 5.36 -12.96 -6.63
CA CYS A 73 5.80 -13.68 -7.83
C CYS A 73 5.81 -12.74 -9.05
N GLU A 74 6.54 -13.13 -10.10
CA GLU A 74 6.68 -12.33 -11.33
C GLU A 74 5.32 -11.93 -11.93
N ASP A 75 4.35 -12.84 -11.97
CA ASP A 75 3.01 -12.55 -12.49
C ASP A 75 2.28 -11.48 -11.67
N CYS A 76 2.19 -11.68 -10.34
CA CYS A 76 1.57 -10.72 -9.44
C CYS A 76 2.29 -9.36 -9.48
N HIS A 77 3.62 -9.36 -9.57
CA HIS A 77 4.41 -8.14 -9.66
C HIS A 77 4.14 -7.36 -10.96
N ASN A 78 3.96 -8.07 -12.07
CA ASN A 78 3.64 -7.47 -13.36
C ASN A 78 2.20 -6.94 -13.42
N SER A 79 1.23 -7.65 -12.82
CA SER A 79 -0.14 -7.16 -12.66
C SER A 79 -0.20 -5.85 -11.89
N GLU A 80 0.52 -5.74 -10.76
CA GLU A 80 0.52 -4.48 -9.99
C GLU A 80 1.01 -3.27 -10.78
N LYS A 81 1.96 -3.45 -11.71
CA LYS A 81 2.43 -2.35 -12.57
C LYS A 81 1.39 -1.95 -13.62
N LYS A 82 0.63 -2.91 -14.13
CA LYS A 82 -0.35 -2.72 -15.21
C LYS A 82 -1.67 -2.15 -14.68
N ASP A 83 -2.16 -2.70 -13.57
CA ASP A 83 -3.53 -2.50 -13.12
C ASP A 83 -3.65 -1.26 -12.20
N ARG A 84 -2.67 -1.05 -11.31
CA ARG A 84 -2.68 0.05 -10.33
C ARG A 84 -2.95 1.43 -10.94
N PRO A 85 -2.31 1.86 -12.05
CA PRO A 85 -2.56 3.21 -12.59
C PRO A 85 -4.03 3.43 -12.98
N LEU A 86 -4.71 2.39 -13.46
CA LEU A 86 -6.12 2.46 -13.81
C LEU A 86 -6.98 2.52 -12.55
N GLU A 87 -6.75 1.59 -11.61
CA GLU A 87 -7.52 1.51 -10.36
C GLU A 87 -7.38 2.78 -9.50
N ASP A 88 -6.16 3.30 -9.34
CA ASP A 88 -5.89 4.54 -8.62
C ASP A 88 -6.65 5.72 -9.26
N LYS A 89 -6.67 5.79 -10.60
CA LYS A 89 -7.39 6.84 -11.33
C LYS A 89 -8.91 6.70 -11.18
N LEU A 90 -9.45 5.49 -11.29
CA LEU A 90 -10.89 5.24 -11.13
C LEU A 90 -11.36 5.61 -9.72
N LEU A 91 -10.62 5.18 -8.70
CA LEU A 91 -10.89 5.55 -7.31
C LEU A 91 -10.83 7.06 -7.12
N LEU A 92 -9.77 7.72 -7.60
CA LEU A 92 -9.61 9.18 -7.49
C LEU A 92 -10.76 9.94 -8.18
N CYS A 93 -11.15 9.51 -9.38
CA CYS A 93 -12.29 10.10 -10.09
C CYS A 93 -13.59 9.92 -9.30
N TYR A 94 -13.86 8.72 -8.78
CA TYR A 94 -15.07 8.48 -8.00
C TYR A 94 -15.11 9.36 -6.75
N VAL A 95 -14.04 9.38 -5.96
CA VAL A 95 -14.02 10.14 -4.70
C VAL A 95 -14.19 11.64 -4.93
N ASN A 96 -13.58 12.19 -5.99
CA ASN A 96 -13.68 13.62 -6.31
C ASN A 96 -15.05 14.04 -6.85
N HIS A 97 -15.81 13.14 -7.47
CA HIS A 97 -17.14 13.45 -7.99
C HIS A 97 -18.24 13.28 -6.95
N HIS A 98 -18.06 12.39 -5.97
CA HIS A 98 -19.14 11.97 -5.07
C HIS A 98 -19.00 12.46 -3.63
N PHE A 99 -17.82 12.93 -3.21
CA PHE A 99 -17.58 13.36 -1.82
C PHE A 99 -16.99 14.75 -1.71
N LEU A 100 -17.42 15.47 -0.68
CA LEU A 100 -16.83 16.73 -0.24
C LEU A 100 -15.55 16.49 0.56
N ILE A 101 -14.70 17.51 0.62
CA ILE A 101 -13.40 17.43 1.31
C ILE A 101 -13.50 17.01 2.78
N HIS A 102 -14.58 17.37 3.48
CA HIS A 102 -14.77 16.99 4.87
C HIS A 102 -15.16 15.51 5.03
N GLU A 103 -15.89 14.94 4.07
CA GLU A 103 -16.25 13.53 4.04
C GLU A 103 -15.02 12.67 3.71
N LEU A 104 -14.16 13.15 2.80
CA LEU A 104 -12.87 12.53 2.52
C LEU A 104 -11.96 12.47 3.75
N LYS A 105 -12.01 13.48 4.63
CA LYS A 105 -11.29 13.45 5.91
C LYS A 105 -11.81 12.35 6.83
N ILE A 106 -13.13 12.18 6.94
CA ILE A 106 -13.74 11.10 7.73
C ILE A 106 -13.25 9.73 7.23
N LEU A 107 -13.30 9.51 5.91
CA LEU A 107 -12.80 8.27 5.31
C LEU A 107 -11.30 8.07 5.56
N SER A 108 -10.49 9.12 5.36
CA SER A 108 -9.04 9.07 5.56
C SER A 108 -8.66 8.77 7.01
N ASP A 109 -9.34 9.39 7.98
CA ASP A 109 -9.11 9.14 9.39
C ASP A 109 -9.52 7.72 9.78
N GLY A 110 -10.62 7.21 9.22
CA GLY A 110 -11.03 5.82 9.39
C GLY A 110 -9.98 4.84 8.89
N LEU A 111 -9.48 5.03 7.66
CA LEU A 111 -8.45 4.17 7.07
C LEU A 111 -7.11 4.25 7.79
N ARG A 112 -6.70 5.46 8.20
CA ARG A 112 -5.43 5.68 8.94
C ARG A 112 -5.42 4.96 10.28
N ASN A 113 -6.56 4.93 10.96
CA ASN A 113 -6.69 4.34 12.30
C ASN A 113 -7.27 2.91 12.27
N ALA A 114 -7.48 2.34 11.09
CA ALA A 114 -8.08 1.03 10.93
C ALA A 114 -7.21 -0.06 11.60
N LYS A 115 -7.86 -0.88 12.44
CA LYS A 115 -7.29 -2.12 12.96
C LYS A 115 -7.97 -3.29 12.27
N PHE A 116 -7.24 -3.95 11.37
CA PHE A 116 -7.76 -5.11 10.64
C PHE A 116 -7.76 -6.34 11.57
N CYS A 117 -8.94 -6.94 11.77
CA CYS A 117 -9.10 -8.18 12.54
C CYS A 117 -8.93 -9.47 11.70
N HIS A 118 -8.90 -9.33 10.37
CA HIS A 118 -8.70 -10.39 9.39
C HIS A 118 -7.76 -9.90 8.27
N SER A 119 -7.51 -10.75 7.26
CA SER A 119 -6.77 -10.33 6.07
C SER A 119 -7.45 -9.15 5.37
N LYS A 120 -6.67 -8.33 4.67
CA LYS A 120 -7.19 -7.12 4.02
C LYS A 120 -8.24 -7.48 2.97
N GLU A 121 -8.05 -8.60 2.28
CA GLU A 121 -8.96 -9.13 1.27
C GLU A 121 -10.35 -9.39 1.88
N ILE A 122 -10.41 -10.14 3.00
CA ILE A 122 -11.68 -10.43 3.69
C ILE A 122 -12.35 -9.14 4.18
N VAL A 123 -11.58 -8.22 4.76
CA VAL A 123 -12.13 -6.95 5.27
C VAL A 123 -12.65 -6.09 4.11
N LEU A 124 -11.93 -6.00 2.99
CA LEU A 124 -12.34 -5.22 1.82
C LEU A 124 -13.56 -5.83 1.12
N ASP A 125 -13.66 -7.16 1.03
CA ASP A 125 -14.85 -7.84 0.51
C ASP A 125 -16.07 -7.61 1.42
N THR A 126 -15.86 -7.61 2.74
CA THR A 126 -16.92 -7.27 3.71
C THR A 126 -17.40 -5.83 3.51
N ILE A 127 -16.47 -4.87 3.38
CA ILE A 127 -16.82 -3.47 3.10
C ILE A 127 -17.59 -3.35 1.79
N LYS A 128 -17.13 -4.03 0.73
CA LYS A 128 -17.82 -4.04 -0.56
C LYS A 128 -19.25 -4.57 -0.42
N TRP A 129 -19.46 -5.67 0.28
CA TRP A 129 -20.78 -6.23 0.54
C TRP A 129 -21.69 -5.22 1.27
N ILE A 130 -21.20 -4.62 2.35
CA ILE A 130 -21.93 -3.58 3.10
C ILE A 130 -22.31 -2.41 2.18
N LEU A 131 -21.38 -1.93 1.35
CA LEU A 131 -21.65 -0.81 0.43
C LEU A 131 -22.73 -1.14 -0.63
N GLN A 132 -22.99 -2.43 -0.88
CA GLN A 132 -23.95 -2.90 -1.88
C GLN A 132 -25.29 -3.35 -1.28
N ASP A 133 -25.41 -3.41 0.05
CA ASP A 133 -26.60 -3.89 0.76
C ASP A 133 -27.20 -2.82 1.68
N GLU A 134 -28.41 -2.35 1.37
CA GLU A 134 -29.08 -1.28 2.13
C GLU A 134 -29.46 -1.72 3.55
N TYR A 135 -29.78 -3.01 3.75
CA TYR A 135 -30.16 -3.52 5.07
C TYR A 135 -28.96 -3.52 6.01
N GLU A 136 -27.81 -4.02 5.54
CA GLU A 136 -26.57 -4.02 6.32
C GLU A 136 -26.10 -2.59 6.65
N GLN A 137 -26.27 -1.65 5.72
CA GLN A 137 -25.98 -0.23 5.98
C GLN A 137 -26.84 0.31 7.12
N LYS A 138 -28.16 0.09 7.08
CA LYS A 138 -29.08 0.56 8.13
C LYS A 138 -28.71 -0.04 9.48
N LEU A 139 -28.47 -1.35 9.54
CA LEU A 139 -28.08 -2.05 10.76
C LEU A 139 -26.80 -1.47 11.38
N LEU A 140 -25.78 -1.21 10.57
CA LEU A 140 -24.52 -0.65 11.06
C LEU A 140 -24.65 0.82 11.48
N ILE A 141 -25.47 1.60 10.77
CA ILE A 141 -25.76 3.00 11.11
C ILE A 141 -26.49 3.09 12.46
N GLU A 142 -27.51 2.26 12.68
CA GLU A 142 -28.23 2.16 13.95
C GLU A 142 -27.25 1.82 15.09
N LYS A 143 -26.45 0.77 14.89
CA LYS A 143 -25.42 0.36 15.87
C LYS A 143 -24.39 1.46 16.14
N PHE A 144 -24.02 2.25 15.12
CA PHE A 144 -23.13 3.40 15.30
C PHE A 144 -23.78 4.45 16.19
N PHE A 145 -25.05 4.81 15.95
CA PHE A 145 -25.77 5.79 16.77
C PHE A 145 -25.94 5.32 18.21
N ASP A 146 -26.24 4.04 18.43
CA ASP A 146 -26.33 3.43 19.76
C ASP A 146 -25.01 3.51 20.54
N ASN A 147 -23.87 3.47 19.84
CA ASN A 147 -22.55 3.53 20.44
C ASN A 147 -21.88 4.92 20.35
N LEU A 148 -22.56 5.91 19.76
CA LEU A 148 -22.02 7.26 19.57
C LEU A 148 -21.52 7.90 20.88
N PRO A 149 -22.19 7.74 22.04
CA PRO A 149 -21.70 8.27 23.32
C PRO A 149 -20.37 7.66 23.77
N LYS A 150 -20.12 6.38 23.44
CA LYS A 150 -18.84 5.71 23.74
C LYS A 150 -17.75 6.16 22.77
N ILE A 151 -18.09 6.31 21.49
CA ILE A 151 -17.17 6.69 20.41
C ILE A 151 -16.66 8.12 20.58
N ARG A 152 -17.55 9.06 20.93
CA ARG A 152 -17.18 10.47 21.15
C ARG A 152 -16.55 10.74 22.52
N GLY A 153 -16.42 9.71 23.35
CA GLY A 153 -16.06 9.80 24.75
C GLY A 153 -17.22 10.35 25.58
N LYS A 154 -17.53 9.70 26.70
CA LYS A 154 -18.08 10.43 27.83
C LYS A 154 -17.10 11.56 28.13
N LYS A 155 -17.60 12.80 28.18
CA LYS A 155 -16.92 13.86 28.94
C LYS A 155 -16.66 13.36 30.37
#